data_AF-A0A9D4SV25-F1
#
_entry.id   AF-A0A9D4SV25-F1
#
_cell.length_a   1.000
_cell.length_b   1.000
_cell.length_c   1.000
_cell.angle_alpha   90.00
_cell.angle_beta   90.00
_cell.angle_gamma   90.00
#
_symmetry.space_group_name_H-M   'P 1'
#
loop_
_entity.id
_entity.type
_entity.pdbx_description
1 polymer ?
#
loop_
_entity_poly.entity_id
_entity_poly.type
_entity_poly.pdbx_seq_one_letter_code
_entity_poly.pdbx_strand_id
1 'polypeptide(L)'
;MDGNGVGASTGKAAETSCRHFGFRWADNRCKERGVWDSSQVYEFGVVAKQGANWVSHLTEFVVPPLARYLRDQFGARCFGVWNLWHDDFAGVCGGGQYPLMRNLFGVFSDRR
;
A
#
# COMPACT_ATOMS: atom_id res chain seq x y z
N MET A 1 17.62 -3.75 -28.64
CA MET A 1 16.25 -3.22 -28.41
C MET A 1 15.95 -3.53 -26.96
N ASP A 2 16.07 -2.50 -26.14
CA ASP A 2 16.27 -2.62 -24.70
C ASP A 2 14.92 -2.73 -24.00
N GLY A 3 14.66 -3.91 -23.43
CA GLY A 3 13.47 -4.20 -22.64
C GLY A 3 13.62 -3.64 -21.23
N ASN A 4 13.18 -2.40 -21.01
CA ASN A 4 13.06 -1.76 -19.69
C ASN A 4 11.86 -2.31 -18.89
N GLY A 5 11.76 -3.63 -18.77
CA GLY A 5 10.84 -4.28 -17.82
C GLY A 5 11.55 -4.43 -16.48
N VAL A 6 11.13 -3.67 -15.47
CA VAL A 6 11.70 -3.76 -14.11
C VAL A 6 11.33 -5.14 -13.53
N GLY A 7 12.30 -6.05 -13.62
CA GLY A 7 12.34 -7.39 -13.03
C GLY A 7 11.99 -7.43 -11.55
N ALA A 8 10.75 -7.70 -11.16
CA ALA A 8 10.48 -8.29 -9.85
C ALA A 8 10.98 -9.75 -9.92
N SER A 9 12.26 -9.96 -9.61
CA SER A 9 12.91 -11.25 -9.82
C SER A 9 12.38 -12.31 -8.86
N THR A 10 12.37 -13.54 -9.37
CA THR A 10 12.02 -14.80 -8.73
C THR A 10 12.96 -15.11 -7.56
N GLY A 11 12.81 -14.41 -6.43
CA GLY A 11 13.39 -14.78 -5.14
C GLY A 11 12.40 -15.63 -4.33
N LYS A 12 12.90 -16.57 -3.53
CA LYS A 12 12.16 -17.54 -2.70
C LYS A 12 11.22 -16.88 -1.64
N ALA A 13 10.19 -16.18 -2.08
CA ALA A 13 9.07 -15.76 -1.25
C ALA A 13 7.84 -16.54 -1.70
N ALA A 14 7.58 -17.63 -0.97
CA ALA A 14 6.53 -18.61 -1.23
C ALA A 14 5.19 -17.94 -1.62
N GLU A 15 4.76 -18.33 -2.83
CA GLU A 15 3.45 -18.83 -3.24
C GLU A 15 2.17 -18.19 -2.64
N THR A 16 1.21 -17.97 -3.56
CA THR A 16 -0.15 -17.39 -3.39
C THR A 16 -0.32 -15.87 -3.25
N SER A 17 0.31 -15.11 -4.15
CA SER A 17 -0.15 -13.78 -4.60
C SER A 17 -0.58 -13.93 -6.06
N CYS A 18 -1.63 -13.24 -6.55
CA CYS A 18 -1.93 -13.22 -7.99
C CYS A 18 -0.62 -12.90 -8.73
N ARG A 19 -0.15 -13.83 -9.57
CA ARG A 19 1.14 -13.74 -10.25
C ARG A 19 1.05 -12.69 -11.37
N HIS A 20 1.01 -11.42 -11.00
CA HIS A 20 1.23 -10.32 -11.91
C HIS A 20 2.57 -9.71 -11.56
N PHE A 21 3.52 -9.86 -12.47
CA PHE A 21 4.81 -9.21 -12.38
C PHE A 21 4.61 -7.69 -12.18
N GLY A 22 5.24 -7.13 -11.15
CA GLY A 22 5.09 -5.72 -10.79
C GLY A 22 3.88 -5.37 -9.92
N PHE A 23 3.06 -6.34 -9.48
CA PHE A 23 1.90 -6.08 -8.62
C PHE A 23 1.92 -6.90 -7.32
N ARG A 24 1.76 -6.23 -6.17
CA ARG A 24 1.70 -6.84 -4.83
C ARG A 24 0.42 -6.41 -4.12
N TRP A 25 -0.31 -7.38 -3.57
CA TRP A 25 -1.53 -7.17 -2.77
C TRP A 25 -1.12 -6.78 -1.35
N ALA A 26 -1.82 -5.82 -0.74
CA ALA A 26 -1.52 -5.43 0.66
C ALA A 26 -2.07 -6.46 1.67
N ASP A 27 -3.05 -7.28 1.26
CA ASP A 27 -3.78 -8.22 2.12
C ASP A 27 -2.99 -9.47 2.58
N ASN A 28 -2.15 -10.11 1.74
CA ASN A 28 -1.70 -11.47 2.08
C ASN A 28 -0.47 -11.60 3.01
N ARG A 29 0.21 -10.51 3.44
CA ARG A 29 1.59 -10.64 3.94
C ARG A 29 2.10 -9.64 4.98
N CYS A 30 1.35 -9.35 6.04
CA CYS A 30 1.97 -8.74 7.23
C CYS A 30 3.04 -9.61 7.92
N LYS A 31 3.26 -10.84 7.41
CA LYS A 31 4.46 -11.66 7.64
C LYS A 31 5.74 -11.16 6.95
N GLU A 32 5.70 -10.10 6.15
CA GLU A 32 6.89 -9.47 5.55
C GLU A 32 7.59 -8.46 6.48
N ARG A 33 7.15 -8.30 7.73
CA ARG A 33 7.92 -7.59 8.77
C ARG A 33 9.23 -8.37 8.98
N GLY A 34 10.29 -7.93 8.30
CA GLY A 34 11.60 -8.58 8.25
C GLY A 34 12.01 -9.19 6.90
N VAL A 35 11.17 -9.08 5.86
CA VAL A 35 11.51 -9.52 4.48
C VAL A 35 12.15 -8.37 3.68
N TRP A 36 11.82 -7.13 4.00
CA TRP A 36 12.41 -5.94 3.38
C TRP A 36 13.67 -5.51 4.13
N ASP A 37 14.75 -5.26 3.39
CA ASP A 37 16.03 -4.78 3.92
C ASP A 37 15.90 -3.36 4.45
N SER A 38 15.05 -2.55 3.82
CA SER A 38 14.79 -1.17 4.23
C SER A 38 13.40 -0.70 3.81
N SER A 39 12.85 0.23 4.58
CA SER A 39 11.62 0.95 4.26
C SER A 39 11.85 2.44 4.44
N GLN A 40 11.50 3.22 3.42
CA GLN A 40 11.57 4.67 3.46
C GLN A 40 10.16 5.25 3.33
N VAL A 41 9.82 6.14 4.27
CA VAL A 41 8.57 6.90 4.25
C VAL A 41 8.81 8.22 3.51
N TYR A 42 7.92 8.51 2.57
CA TYR A 42 7.79 9.78 1.87
C TYR A 42 6.49 10.46 2.29
N GLU A 43 6.28 11.70 1.84
CA GLU A 43 5.11 12.52 2.20
C GLU A 43 3.77 11.79 1.97
N PHE A 44 3.64 11.08 0.85
CA PHE A 44 2.41 10.39 0.44
C PHE A 44 2.62 8.92 0.05
N GLY A 45 3.71 8.28 0.49
CA GLY A 45 3.95 6.87 0.16
C GLY A 45 5.07 6.23 0.96
N VAL A 46 5.13 4.91 0.93
CA VAL A 46 6.25 4.13 1.49
C VAL A 46 6.88 3.31 0.38
N VAL A 47 8.21 3.32 0.32
CA VAL A 47 8.99 2.45 -0.57
C VAL A 47 9.74 1.44 0.28
N ALA A 48 9.51 0.16 0.03
CA ALA A 48 10.26 -0.94 0.65
C ALA A 48 11.18 -1.58 -0.39
N LYS A 49 12.39 -1.97 0.04
CA LYS A 49 13.45 -2.55 -0.82
C LYS A 49 13.96 -3.87 -0.26
N GLN A 50 14.18 -4.84 -1.14
CA GLN A 50 14.80 -6.14 -0.84
C GLN A 50 15.74 -6.52 -1.99
N GLY A 51 17.05 -6.49 -1.74
CA GLY A 51 18.07 -6.63 -2.78
C GLY A 51 17.85 -5.63 -3.92
N ALA A 52 17.71 -6.13 -5.15
CA ALA A 52 17.44 -5.31 -6.34
C ALA A 52 15.94 -4.99 -6.55
N ASN A 53 15.05 -5.54 -5.73
CA ASN A 53 13.60 -5.36 -5.88
C ASN A 53 13.10 -4.22 -4.98
N TRP A 54 12.10 -3.48 -5.46
CA TRP A 54 11.41 -2.46 -4.68
C TRP A 54 9.90 -2.52 -4.89
N VAL A 55 9.15 -2.07 -3.88
CA VAL A 55 7.70 -1.87 -3.97
C VAL A 55 7.32 -0.54 -3.33
N SER A 56 6.48 0.24 -4.00
CA SER A 56 5.80 1.38 -3.40
C SER A 56 4.41 0.97 -2.97
N HIS A 57 3.99 1.39 -1.78
CA HIS A 57 2.67 1.10 -1.23
C HIS A 57 2.21 2.21 -0.29
N LEU A 58 0.91 2.21 -0.01
CA LEU A 58 0.30 3.07 0.99
C LEU A 58 0.22 2.32 2.33
N THR A 59 0.39 3.05 3.42
CA THR A 59 0.24 2.55 4.79
C THR A 59 -0.81 3.37 5.54
N GLU A 60 -1.28 2.84 6.66
CA GLU A 60 -2.31 3.45 7.50
C GLU A 60 -1.97 4.87 7.99
N PHE A 61 -0.68 5.19 8.12
CA PHE A 61 -0.22 6.51 8.57
C PHE A 61 0.00 7.51 7.42
N VAL A 62 0.16 7.03 6.18
CA VAL A 62 0.34 7.86 4.98
C VAL A 62 -1.01 8.23 4.34
N VAL A 63 -2.01 7.35 4.45
CA VAL A 63 -3.34 7.61 3.87
C VAL A 63 -3.99 8.90 4.42
N PRO A 64 -4.01 9.17 5.74
CA PRO A 64 -4.61 10.39 6.27
C PRO A 64 -4.01 11.71 5.75
N PRO A 65 -2.67 11.92 5.72
CA PRO A 65 -2.11 13.15 5.16
C PRO A 65 -2.37 13.29 3.65
N LEU A 66 -2.28 12.20 2.87
CA LEU A 66 -2.63 12.21 1.44
C LEU A 66 -4.11 12.61 1.23
N ALA A 67 -5.02 12.01 2.01
CA ALA A 67 -6.44 12.31 1.95
C ALA A 67 -6.74 13.77 2.29
N ARG A 68 -6.12 14.30 3.35
CA ARG A 68 -6.25 15.72 3.74
C ARG A 68 -5.70 16.64 2.67
N TYR A 69 -4.53 16.34 2.13
CA TYR A 69 -3.91 17.12 1.05
C TYR A 69 -4.84 17.22 -0.17
N LEU A 70 -5.39 16.09 -0.62
CA LEU A 70 -6.33 16.05 -1.73
C LEU A 70 -7.64 16.80 -1.45
N ARG A 71 -8.20 16.65 -0.23
CA ARG A 71 -9.39 17.39 0.20
C ARG A 71 -9.14 18.90 0.23
N ASP A 72 -8.04 19.33 0.86
CA ASP A 72 -7.80 20.73 1.20
C ASP A 72 -7.20 21.52 0.02
N GLN A 73 -6.33 20.90 -0.78
CA GLN A 73 -5.68 21.57 -1.92
C GLN A 73 -6.49 21.47 -3.22
N PHE A 74 -7.18 20.35 -3.43
CA PHE A 74 -7.91 20.11 -4.69
C PHE A 74 -9.43 20.11 -4.50
N GLY A 75 -9.93 20.34 -3.28
CA GLY A 75 -11.36 20.30 -3.01
C GLY A 75 -11.98 18.92 -3.23
N ALA A 76 -11.18 17.84 -3.17
CA ALA A 76 -11.67 16.50 -3.41
C ALA A 76 -12.77 16.15 -2.40
N ARG A 77 -13.93 15.71 -2.90
CA ARG A 77 -15.09 15.30 -2.08
C ARG A 77 -15.30 13.79 -2.04
N CYS A 78 -14.71 13.06 -2.99
CA CYS A 78 -14.85 11.62 -3.15
C CYS A 78 -13.48 11.01 -3.44
N PHE A 79 -13.33 9.73 -3.10
CA PHE A 79 -12.14 8.93 -3.38
C PHE A 79 -12.49 7.65 -4.10
N GLY A 80 -11.74 7.34 -5.16
CA GLY A 80 -11.75 6.03 -5.80
C GLY A 80 -10.70 5.13 -5.18
N VAL A 81 -11.05 3.88 -4.88
CA VAL A 81 -10.14 2.89 -4.31
C VAL A 81 -10.10 1.65 -5.20
N TRP A 82 -8.90 1.18 -5.50
CA TRP A 82 -8.67 -0.03 -6.30
C TRP A 82 -7.71 -1.00 -5.58
N ASN A 83 -8.16 -2.13 -5.07
CA ASN A 83 -9.55 -2.51 -4.81
C ASN A 83 -9.71 -2.83 -3.31
N LEU A 84 -10.94 -3.05 -2.85
CA LEU A 84 -11.21 -3.29 -1.42
C LEU A 84 -10.54 -4.57 -0.88
N TRP A 85 -10.33 -5.58 -1.73
CA TRP A 85 -9.65 -6.82 -1.38
C TRP A 85 -8.13 -6.67 -1.26
N HIS A 86 -7.57 -5.53 -1.65
CA HIS A 86 -6.14 -5.23 -1.46
C HIS A 86 -5.85 -4.69 -0.06
N ASP A 87 -6.84 -4.22 0.67
CA ASP A 87 -6.68 -3.79 2.07
C ASP A 87 -6.63 -5.01 3.00
N ASP A 88 -6.11 -4.86 4.22
CA ASP A 88 -6.13 -5.91 5.25
C ASP A 88 -7.56 -6.11 5.77
N PHE A 89 -8.41 -6.73 4.96
CA PHE A 89 -9.83 -6.93 5.26
C PHE A 89 -10.02 -7.92 6.41
N ALA A 90 -9.10 -8.88 6.55
CA ALA A 90 -9.13 -9.90 7.59
C ALA A 90 -8.59 -9.40 8.93
N GLY A 91 -7.90 -8.24 8.96
CA GLY A 91 -7.32 -7.65 10.16
C GLY A 91 -6.12 -8.44 10.71
N VAL A 92 -5.44 -9.19 9.84
CA VAL A 92 -4.34 -10.11 10.24
C VAL A 92 -3.04 -9.37 10.51
N CYS A 93 -2.94 -8.09 10.14
CA CYS A 93 -1.75 -7.26 10.31
C CYS A 93 -1.63 -6.58 11.67
N GLY A 94 -2.66 -6.70 12.52
CA GLY A 94 -2.71 -6.00 13.82
C GLY A 94 -3.21 -4.56 13.75
N GLY A 95 -3.49 -4.04 12.55
CA GLY A 95 -4.16 -2.74 12.34
C GLY A 95 -5.69 -2.79 12.46
N GLY A 96 -6.26 -3.98 12.73
CA GLY A 96 -7.70 -4.24 12.62
C GLY A 96 -8.15 -4.35 11.17
N GLN A 97 -9.43 -4.68 10.96
CA GLN A 97 -9.97 -4.84 9.60
C GLN A 97 -10.01 -3.51 8.85
N TYR A 98 -9.61 -3.53 7.58
CA TYR A 98 -9.64 -2.42 6.64
C TYR A 98 -8.89 -1.16 7.13
N PRO A 99 -7.61 -1.26 7.52
CA PRO A 99 -6.87 -0.14 8.09
C PRO A 99 -6.74 1.04 7.11
N LEU A 100 -6.54 0.80 5.81
CA LEU A 100 -6.42 1.90 4.84
C LEU A 100 -7.77 2.59 4.65
N MET A 101 -8.84 1.81 4.47
CA MET A 101 -10.17 2.38 4.27
C MET A 101 -10.69 3.11 5.49
N ARG A 102 -10.48 2.57 6.70
CA ARG A 102 -10.90 3.25 7.94
C ARG A 102 -10.24 4.61 8.11
N ASN A 103 -8.94 4.69 7.82
CA ASN A 103 -8.20 5.94 7.89
C ASN A 103 -8.66 6.93 6.82
N LEU A 104 -8.94 6.46 5.61
CA LEU A 104 -9.51 7.29 4.55
C LEU A 104 -10.89 7.83 4.92
N PHE A 105 -11.81 6.94 5.35
CA PHE A 105 -13.15 7.33 5.78
C PHE A 105 -13.12 8.28 6.98
N GLY A 106 -12.18 8.11 7.91
CA GLY A 106 -12.01 9.03 9.04
C GLY A 106 -11.77 10.47 8.60
N VAL A 107 -11.03 10.70 7.50
CA VAL A 107 -10.77 12.05 6.99
C VAL A 107 -11.99 12.70 6.31
N PHE A 108 -12.83 11.90 5.66
CA PHE A 108 -14.00 12.38 4.90
C PHE A 108 -15.32 12.35 5.68
N SER A 109 -15.38 11.57 6.76
CA SER A 109 -16.57 11.49 7.62
C SER A 109 -16.60 12.60 8.66
N ASP A 110 -15.48 13.31 8.85
CA ASP A 110 -15.40 14.45 9.75
C ASP A 110 -16.26 15.59 9.21
N ARG A 111 -17.50 15.65 9.72
CA ARG A 111 -18.52 16.61 9.34
C ARG A 111 -18.17 17.94 9.99
N ARG A 112 -17.60 18.86 9.21
CA ARG A 112 -17.56 20.28 9.56
C ARG A 112 -18.95 20.89 9.48
#